data_AF-A0A7V3CY98-F1
#
_entry.id   AF-A0A7V3CY98-F1
#
_cell.length_a   1.000
_cell.length_b   1.000
_cell.length_c   1.000
_cell.angle_alpha   90.00
_cell.angle_beta   90.00
_cell.angle_gamma   90.00
#
_symmetry.space_group_name_H-M   'P 1'
#
loop_
_entity.id
_entity.type
_entity.pdbx_description
1 polymer ?
#
loop_
_entity_poly.entity_id
_entity_poly.type
_entity_poly.pdbx_seq_one_letter_code
_entity_poly.pdbx_strand_id
1 'polypeptide(L)'
;MLKSFLQKNKFLLLKIFSLLVVSAFLFSFSSVNNPLNKSTEYFIKNIFPEKSLDSSIILIRISSNDIETIGPWPIKRSYYALLIRNLKSLGVKKIGLEVFLSARITSQSIYDKLLESEISDAKNVVLSSVAGEIYLKDGIYFTDSLSLPTPKLLNDEIETGHINFYDINNFSIPAELISFNHIEKAFAVQLTNTQ
;
A
#
# COMPACT_ATOMS: atom_id res chain seq x y z
N MET A 1 39.34 45.03 -8.27
CA MET A 1 39.57 43.76 -7.54
C MET A 1 38.97 42.54 -8.24
N LEU A 2 37.72 42.56 -8.70
CA LEU A 2 37.07 41.39 -9.33
C LEU A 2 37.79 40.84 -10.58
N LYS A 3 38.23 41.72 -11.50
CA LYS A 3 38.97 41.34 -12.72
C LYS A 3 40.30 40.61 -12.41
N SER A 4 41.01 41.04 -11.36
CA SER A 4 42.28 40.43 -10.94
C SER A 4 42.08 39.04 -10.33
N PHE A 5 41.00 38.83 -9.57
CA PHE A 5 40.62 37.53 -9.02
C PHE A 5 40.17 36.54 -10.11
N LEU A 6 39.34 37.00 -11.05
CA LEU A 6 38.86 36.22 -12.20
C LEU A 6 40.00 35.72 -13.09
N GLN A 7 41.06 36.52 -13.26
CA GLN A 7 42.20 36.18 -14.11
C GLN A 7 43.15 35.17 -13.45
N LYS A 8 43.36 35.26 -12.12
CA LYS A 8 44.22 34.35 -11.36
C LYS A 8 43.60 32.96 -11.17
N ASN A 9 42.27 32.90 -11.06
CA ASN A 9 41.52 31.68 -10.78
C ASN A 9 40.67 31.21 -11.98
N LYS A 10 41.00 31.65 -13.20
CA LYS A 10 40.22 31.39 -14.43
C LYS A 10 39.91 29.90 -14.62
N PHE A 11 40.85 29.02 -14.29
CA PHE A 11 40.68 27.58 -14.39
C PHE A 11 39.68 27.00 -13.37
N LEU A 12 39.68 27.54 -12.14
CA LEU A 12 38.77 27.12 -11.08
C LEU A 12 37.35 27.61 -11.35
N LEU A 13 37.21 28.83 -11.87
CA LEU A 13 35.94 29.38 -12.35
C LEU A 13 35.37 28.59 -13.53
N LEU A 14 36.22 28.15 -14.46
CA LEU A 14 35.79 27.32 -15.58
C LEU A 14 35.27 25.95 -15.11
N LYS A 15 35.90 25.35 -14.09
CA LYS A 15 35.43 24.10 -13.46
C LYS A 15 34.08 24.29 -12.75
N ILE A 16 33.93 25.35 -11.97
CA ILE A 16 32.65 25.66 -11.29
C ILE A 16 31.56 25.91 -12.33
N PHE A 17 31.85 26.69 -13.38
CA PHE A 17 30.90 26.96 -14.44
C PHE A 17 30.49 25.68 -15.19
N SER A 18 31.46 24.83 -15.54
CA SER A 18 31.22 23.51 -16.13
C SER A 18 30.32 22.64 -15.25
N LEU A 19 30.60 22.58 -13.94
CA LEU A 19 29.79 21.81 -13.00
C LEU A 19 28.35 22.34 -12.92
N LEU A 20 28.18 23.67 -12.89
CA LEU A 20 26.86 24.30 -12.89
C LEU A 20 26.10 24.05 -14.19
N VAL A 21 26.75 24.07 -15.34
CA VAL A 21 26.13 23.75 -16.64
C VAL A 21 25.68 22.29 -16.68
N VAL A 22 26.52 21.36 -16.22
CA VAL A 22 26.15 19.93 -16.15
C VAL A 22 25.00 19.72 -15.17
N SER A 23 25.04 20.35 -13.99
CA SER A 23 23.96 20.27 -13.01
C SER A 23 22.65 20.83 -13.56
N ALA A 24 22.68 22.02 -14.18
CA ALA A 24 21.51 22.63 -14.81
C ALA A 24 20.93 21.76 -15.94
N PHE A 25 21.80 21.10 -16.73
CA PHE A 25 21.39 20.16 -17.76
C PHE A 25 20.70 18.93 -17.17
N LEU A 26 21.27 18.32 -16.13
CA LEU A 26 20.65 17.17 -15.45
C LEU A 26 19.29 17.53 -14.82
N PHE A 27 19.15 18.73 -14.24
CA PHE A 27 17.87 19.20 -13.69
C PHE A 27 16.83 19.56 -14.77
N SER A 28 17.25 20.04 -15.95
CA SER A 28 16.33 20.49 -17.00
C SER A 28 15.79 19.34 -17.87
N PHE A 29 16.49 18.22 -17.96
CA PHE A 29 16.09 17.07 -18.78
C PHE A 29 15.65 15.89 -17.90
N SER A 30 14.39 15.90 -17.44
CA SER A 30 13.82 14.82 -16.62
C SER A 30 13.91 13.43 -17.27
N SER A 31 14.02 13.37 -18.60
CA SER A 31 14.23 12.15 -19.37
C SER A 31 15.53 11.41 -19.04
N VAL A 32 16.56 12.10 -18.50
CA VAL A 32 17.84 11.49 -18.09
C VAL A 32 17.77 10.93 -16.67
N ASN A 33 16.80 11.36 -15.85
CA ASN A 33 16.64 10.88 -14.47
C ASN A 33 16.24 9.40 -14.43
N ASN A 34 15.41 8.95 -15.36
CA ASN A 34 14.96 7.55 -15.42
C ASN A 34 16.11 6.55 -15.64
N PRO A 35 17.00 6.70 -16.64
CA PRO A 35 18.12 5.78 -16.81
C PRO A 35 19.15 5.87 -15.67
N LEU A 36 19.40 7.07 -15.12
CA LEU A 36 20.31 7.23 -13.98
C LEU A 36 19.76 6.56 -12.72
N ASN A 37 18.48 6.73 -12.41
CA ASN A 37 17.83 6.04 -11.29
C ASN A 37 17.91 4.52 -11.46
N LYS A 38 17.59 3.99 -12.66
CA LYS A 38 17.69 2.55 -12.93
C LYS A 38 19.11 2.01 -12.76
N SER A 39 20.13 2.72 -13.26
CA SER A 39 21.53 2.30 -13.08
C SER A 39 21.96 2.36 -11.62
N THR A 40 21.49 3.36 -10.87
CA THR A 40 21.79 3.50 -9.45
C THR A 40 21.11 2.41 -8.64
N GLU A 41 19.84 2.11 -8.93
CA GLU A 41 19.08 1.03 -8.32
C GLU A 41 19.74 -0.34 -8.58
N TYR A 42 20.16 -0.59 -9.81
CA TYR A 42 20.89 -1.81 -10.18
C TYR A 42 22.21 -1.94 -9.40
N PHE A 43 22.98 -0.86 -9.29
CA PHE A 43 24.23 -0.84 -8.53
C PHE A 43 24.00 -1.10 -7.04
N ILE A 44 22.98 -0.47 -6.46
CA ILE A 44 22.57 -0.68 -5.06
C ILE A 44 22.16 -2.15 -4.84
N LYS A 45 21.29 -2.70 -5.71
CA LYS A 45 20.84 -4.10 -5.60
C LYS A 45 21.98 -5.11 -5.68
N ASN A 46 23.02 -4.83 -6.45
CA ASN A 46 24.15 -5.74 -6.62
C ASN A 46 25.21 -5.61 -5.52
N ILE A 47 25.32 -4.45 -4.86
CA ILE A 47 26.35 -4.19 -3.84
C ILE A 47 25.83 -4.41 -2.43
N PHE A 48 24.59 -4.01 -2.16
CA PHE A 48 23.97 -4.26 -0.88
C PHE A 48 23.36 -5.65 -0.91
N PRO A 49 23.71 -6.53 0.04
CA PRO A 49 23.12 -7.86 0.11
C PRO A 49 21.60 -7.73 0.22
N GLU A 50 20.87 -8.58 -0.50
CA GLU A 50 19.41 -8.66 -0.35
C GLU A 50 19.09 -8.84 1.14
N LYS A 51 18.25 -7.97 1.67
CA LYS A 51 17.78 -8.08 3.04
C LYS A 51 17.15 -9.46 3.19
N SER A 52 17.60 -10.24 4.17
CA SER A 52 17.02 -11.55 4.47
C SER A 52 15.50 -11.40 4.62
N LEU A 53 14.75 -12.24 3.91
CA LEU A 53 13.29 -12.23 3.95
C LEU A 53 12.81 -12.31 5.40
N ASP A 54 11.86 -11.45 5.76
CA ASP A 54 11.26 -11.46 7.08
C ASP A 54 10.39 -12.72 7.21
N SER A 55 10.86 -13.71 7.98
CA SER A 55 10.14 -14.95 8.20
C SER A 55 8.92 -14.82 9.11
N SER A 56 8.66 -13.63 9.68
CA SER A 56 7.48 -13.38 10.51
C SER A 56 6.23 -13.02 9.70
N ILE A 57 6.39 -12.75 8.39
CA ILE A 57 5.30 -12.40 7.49
C ILE A 57 5.01 -13.56 6.54
N ILE A 58 3.76 -14.02 6.51
CA ILE A 58 3.31 -15.07 5.60
C ILE A 58 2.30 -14.46 4.62
N LEU A 59 2.58 -14.58 3.32
CA LEU A 59 1.66 -14.18 2.27
C LEU A 59 0.92 -15.42 1.75
N ILE A 60 -0.39 -15.47 2.01
CA ILE A 60 -1.27 -16.51 1.48
C ILE A 60 -1.90 -15.97 0.21
N ARG A 61 -1.51 -16.53 -0.94
CA ARG A 61 -2.04 -16.16 -2.24
C ARG A 61 -3.06 -17.18 -2.71
N ILE A 62 -4.21 -16.71 -3.17
CA ILE A 62 -5.20 -17.50 -3.89
C ILE A 62 -4.89 -17.37 -5.38
N SER A 63 -4.47 -18.46 -6.01
CA SER A 63 -4.16 -18.54 -7.44
C SER A 63 -5.36 -19.02 -8.26
N SER A 64 -5.23 -18.96 -9.59
CA SER A 64 -6.26 -19.50 -10.50
C SER A 64 -6.50 -21.00 -10.27
N ASN A 65 -5.44 -21.77 -10.00
CA ASN A 65 -5.55 -23.20 -9.71
C ASN A 65 -6.32 -23.47 -8.41
N ASP A 66 -6.14 -22.60 -7.41
CA ASP A 66 -6.90 -22.70 -6.16
C ASP A 66 -8.38 -22.42 -6.41
N ILE A 67 -8.70 -21.38 -7.21
CA ILE A 67 -10.08 -21.03 -7.61
C ILE A 67 -10.75 -22.20 -8.34
N GLU A 68 -10.05 -22.85 -9.27
CA GLU A 68 -10.57 -24.03 -9.97
C GLU A 68 -10.91 -25.19 -9.01
N THR A 69 -10.18 -25.29 -7.89
CA THR A 69 -10.34 -26.36 -6.90
C THR A 69 -11.43 -26.04 -5.86
N ILE A 70 -11.46 -24.81 -5.33
CA ILE A 70 -12.32 -24.42 -4.19
C ILE A 70 -13.67 -23.84 -4.61
N GLY A 71 -13.77 -23.39 -5.87
CA GLY A 71 -14.99 -22.83 -6.46
C GLY A 71 -14.78 -21.45 -7.09
N PRO A 72 -15.76 -20.98 -7.87
CA PRO A 72 -15.62 -19.79 -8.69
C PRO A 72 -15.34 -18.53 -7.87
N TRP A 73 -14.66 -17.56 -8.49
CA TRP A 73 -14.52 -16.23 -7.91
C TRP A 73 -15.85 -15.47 -7.96
N PRO A 74 -16.25 -14.78 -6.88
CA PRO A 74 -15.57 -14.72 -5.59
C PRO A 74 -15.88 -15.95 -4.73
N ILE A 75 -14.87 -16.41 -3.99
CA ILE A 75 -14.94 -17.63 -3.15
C ILE A 75 -16.00 -17.50 -2.06
N LYS A 76 -16.60 -18.64 -1.65
CA LYS A 76 -17.59 -18.68 -0.57
C LYS A 76 -17.01 -18.15 0.73
N ARG A 77 -17.77 -17.32 1.44
CA ARG A 77 -17.35 -16.68 2.70
C ARG A 77 -17.01 -17.64 3.83
N SER A 78 -17.58 -18.85 3.82
CA SER A 78 -17.21 -19.94 4.74
C SER A 78 -15.74 -20.35 4.66
N TYR A 79 -15.09 -20.23 3.49
CA TYR A 79 -13.66 -20.54 3.38
C TYR A 79 -12.78 -19.48 4.06
N TYR A 80 -13.12 -18.19 3.91
CA TYR A 80 -12.43 -17.12 4.64
C TYR A 80 -12.63 -17.26 6.15
N ALA A 81 -13.85 -17.61 6.58
CA ALA A 81 -14.17 -17.86 7.99
C ALA A 81 -13.30 -19.00 8.57
N LEU A 82 -13.21 -20.13 7.84
CA LEU A 82 -12.35 -21.26 8.22
C LEU A 82 -10.86 -20.87 8.25
N LEU A 83 -10.39 -20.10 7.27
CA LEU A 83 -9.00 -19.63 7.22
C LEU A 83 -8.68 -18.77 8.45
N ILE A 84 -9.52 -17.79 8.77
CA ILE A 84 -9.34 -16.89 9.92
C ILE A 84 -9.32 -17.69 11.21
N ARG A 85 -10.26 -18.62 11.40
CA ARG A 85 -10.30 -19.51 12.57
C ARG A 85 -9.00 -20.31 12.73
N ASN A 86 -8.47 -20.85 11.64
CA ASN A 86 -7.23 -21.63 11.67
C ASN A 86 -6.01 -20.74 11.94
N LEU A 87 -5.93 -19.54 11.38
CA LEU A 87 -4.85 -18.60 11.65
C LEU A 87 -4.88 -18.11 13.10
N LYS A 88 -6.08 -17.87 13.66
CA LYS A 88 -6.28 -17.56 15.07
C LYS A 88 -5.76 -18.71 15.95
N SER A 89 -6.13 -19.96 15.66
CA SER A 89 -5.71 -21.11 16.47
C SER A 89 -4.20 -21.35 16.44
N LEU A 90 -3.52 -20.91 15.37
CA LEU A 90 -2.07 -20.89 15.25
C LEU A 90 -1.39 -19.72 15.99
N GLY A 91 -2.15 -18.81 16.60
CA GLY A 91 -1.60 -17.68 17.37
C GLY A 91 -1.02 -16.56 16.50
N VAL A 92 -1.48 -16.40 15.25
CA VAL A 92 -1.04 -15.32 14.37
C VAL A 92 -1.34 -13.96 15.02
N LYS A 93 -0.37 -13.04 15.04
CA LYS A 93 -0.48 -11.75 15.74
C LYS A 93 -1.48 -10.79 15.09
N LYS A 94 -1.48 -10.70 13.75
CA LYS A 94 -2.36 -9.82 12.97
C LYS A 94 -2.66 -10.49 11.63
N ILE A 95 -3.89 -10.40 11.15
CA ILE A 95 -4.35 -11.01 9.90
C ILE A 95 -4.85 -9.90 8.98
N GLY A 96 -4.25 -9.78 7.79
CA GLY A 96 -4.75 -8.89 6.75
C GLY A 96 -5.48 -9.68 5.67
N LEU A 97 -6.71 -9.29 5.35
CA LEU A 97 -7.43 -9.82 4.20
C LEU A 97 -7.54 -8.76 3.10
N GLU A 98 -6.63 -8.83 2.12
CA GLU A 98 -6.64 -7.99 0.91
C GLU A 98 -7.62 -8.53 -0.15
N VAL A 99 -8.87 -8.77 0.27
CA VAL A 99 -9.97 -9.19 -0.61
C VAL A 99 -11.18 -8.35 -0.27
N PHE A 100 -11.65 -7.56 -1.24
CA PHE A 100 -12.83 -6.73 -1.01
C PHE A 100 -14.11 -7.58 -0.99
N LEU A 101 -14.66 -7.78 0.21
CA LEU A 101 -15.86 -8.58 0.45
C LEU A 101 -17.14 -7.77 0.19
N SER A 102 -17.41 -7.50 -1.09
CA SER A 102 -18.57 -6.72 -1.54
C SER A 102 -19.90 -7.28 -1.02
N ALA A 103 -20.89 -6.39 -0.87
CA ALA A 103 -22.25 -6.76 -0.50
C ALA A 103 -22.82 -7.74 -1.55
N ARG A 104 -23.34 -8.89 -1.09
CA ARG A 104 -24.05 -9.84 -1.96
C ARG A 104 -25.53 -9.84 -1.62
N ILE A 105 -26.34 -10.17 -2.62
CA ILE A 105 -27.79 -10.29 -2.55
C ILE A 105 -28.17 -11.24 -1.39
N THR A 106 -29.29 -10.92 -0.73
CA THR A 106 -29.88 -11.45 0.51
C THR A 106 -29.83 -12.96 0.80
N SER A 107 -29.48 -13.81 -0.17
CA SER A 107 -29.43 -15.27 -0.04
C SER A 107 -28.19 -15.84 0.66
N GLN A 108 -27.21 -15.01 1.06
CA GLN A 108 -25.97 -15.45 1.73
C GLN A 108 -25.79 -14.97 3.18
N SER A 109 -26.84 -14.45 3.81
CA SER A 109 -26.77 -13.83 5.15
C SER A 109 -26.15 -14.74 6.23
N ILE A 110 -26.33 -16.06 6.14
CA ILE A 110 -25.75 -17.03 7.08
C ILE A 110 -24.22 -17.04 6.98
N TYR A 111 -23.66 -17.02 5.76
CA TYR A 111 -22.22 -17.04 5.56
C TYR A 111 -21.57 -15.69 5.88
N ASP A 112 -22.30 -14.60 5.70
CA ASP A 112 -21.86 -13.27 6.14
C ASP A 112 -21.74 -13.20 7.65
N LYS A 113 -22.76 -13.68 8.39
CA LYS A 113 -22.74 -13.76 9.85
C LYS A 113 -21.67 -14.71 10.37
N LEU A 114 -21.48 -15.86 9.71
CA LEU A 114 -20.40 -16.78 10.06
C LEU A 114 -19.04 -16.08 9.93
N LEU A 115 -18.78 -15.43 8.80
CA LEU A 115 -17.51 -14.74 8.57
C LEU A 115 -17.30 -13.58 9.56
N GLU A 116 -18.31 -12.76 9.78
CA GLU A 116 -18.28 -11.70 10.80
C GLU A 116 -17.96 -12.28 12.17
N SER A 117 -18.62 -13.37 12.59
CA SER A 117 -18.38 -13.97 13.91
C SER A 117 -16.95 -14.47 14.09
N GLU A 118 -16.34 -15.08 13.08
CA GLU A 118 -14.94 -15.55 13.15
C GLU A 118 -13.95 -14.38 13.13
N ILE A 119 -14.25 -13.28 12.43
CA ILE A 119 -13.46 -12.05 12.46
C ILE A 119 -13.49 -11.42 13.85
N SER A 120 -14.69 -11.24 14.40
CA SER A 120 -14.92 -10.65 15.72
C SER A 120 -14.34 -11.52 16.83
N ASP A 121 -14.35 -12.84 16.68
CA ASP A 121 -13.71 -13.76 17.62
C ASP A 121 -12.17 -13.69 17.52
N ALA A 122 -11.59 -13.48 16.34
CA ALA A 122 -10.14 -13.34 16.16
C ALA A 122 -9.58 -12.02 16.71
N LYS A 123 -10.35 -10.92 16.66
CA LYS A 123 -10.00 -9.58 17.21
C LYS A 123 -8.70 -8.95 16.68
N ASN A 124 -8.13 -9.53 15.63
CA ASN A 124 -6.86 -9.07 15.05
C ASN A 124 -6.86 -9.11 13.52
N VAL A 125 -8.06 -9.07 12.92
CA VAL A 125 -8.25 -9.07 11.47
C VAL A 125 -8.48 -7.66 10.97
N VAL A 126 -7.77 -7.27 9.92
CA VAL A 126 -8.00 -6.05 9.15
C VAL A 126 -8.55 -6.46 7.78
N LEU A 127 -9.68 -5.87 7.39
CA LEU A 127 -10.27 -6.07 6.07
C LEU A 127 -9.90 -4.91 5.13
N SER A 128 -9.86 -5.18 3.83
CA SER A 128 -9.69 -4.13 2.84
C SER A 128 -10.97 -3.31 2.64
N SER A 129 -10.82 -1.99 2.61
CA SER A 129 -11.79 -1.04 2.10
C SER A 129 -11.29 -0.42 0.79
N VAL A 130 -12.21 0.13 0.00
CA VAL A 130 -11.90 0.72 -1.31
C VAL A 130 -12.46 2.12 -1.38
N ALA A 131 -11.59 3.11 -1.53
CA ALA A 131 -11.93 4.50 -1.81
C ALA A 131 -12.27 4.71 -3.29
N GLY A 132 -13.08 5.73 -3.58
CA GLY A 132 -13.35 6.20 -4.94
C GLY A 132 -12.24 7.13 -5.44
N GLU A 133 -12.62 8.30 -5.94
CA GLU A 133 -11.64 9.31 -6.34
C GLU A 133 -10.91 9.82 -5.09
N ILE A 134 -9.58 9.88 -5.16
CA ILE A 134 -8.73 10.44 -4.10
C ILE A 134 -8.16 11.76 -4.60
N TYR A 135 -8.30 12.81 -3.80
CA TYR A 135 -7.75 14.12 -4.09
C TYR A 135 -7.06 14.73 -2.87
N LEU A 136 -6.06 15.57 -3.13
CA LEU A 136 -5.27 16.24 -2.11
C LEU A 136 -5.75 17.69 -1.95
N LYS A 137 -6.07 18.09 -0.73
CA LYS A 137 -6.41 19.47 -0.39
C LYS A 137 -5.70 19.87 0.90
N ASP A 138 -4.94 20.97 0.87
CA ASP A 138 -4.19 21.50 2.02
C ASP A 138 -3.28 20.45 2.71
N GLY A 139 -2.69 19.54 1.93
CA GLY A 139 -1.83 18.46 2.43
C GLY A 139 -2.57 17.25 3.00
N ILE A 140 -3.90 17.24 2.96
CA ILE A 140 -4.75 16.16 3.46
C ILE A 140 -5.42 15.44 2.29
N TYR A 141 -5.42 14.12 2.32
CA TYR A 141 -6.08 13.30 1.31
C TYR A 141 -7.54 13.07 1.66
N PHE A 142 -8.41 13.31 0.69
CA PHE A 142 -9.84 13.09 0.79
C PHE A 142 -10.29 12.09 -0.25
N THR A 143 -11.43 11.46 0.00
CA THR A 143 -12.13 10.68 -1.02
C THR A 143 -13.61 11.00 -1.09
N ASP A 144 -14.16 10.99 -2.31
CA ASP A 144 -15.57 11.23 -2.58
C ASP A 144 -16.49 10.10 -2.06
N SER A 145 -15.95 8.90 -1.94
CA SER A 145 -16.69 7.70 -1.58
C SER A 145 -15.79 6.66 -0.92
N LEU A 146 -16.33 5.93 0.04
CA LEU A 146 -15.64 4.84 0.72
C LEU A 146 -16.53 3.61 0.73
N SER A 147 -16.09 2.56 0.05
CA SER A 147 -16.75 1.26 0.03
C SER A 147 -16.17 0.38 1.13
N LEU A 148 -17.03 0.00 2.08
CA LEU A 148 -16.68 -0.88 3.19
C LEU A 148 -17.09 -2.33 2.88
N PRO A 149 -16.34 -3.32 3.37
CA PRO A 149 -16.67 -4.72 3.19
C PRO A 149 -17.89 -5.11 4.02
N THR A 150 -18.65 -6.12 3.57
CA THR A 150 -19.91 -6.54 4.20
C THR A 150 -19.79 -6.81 5.70
N PRO A 151 -18.75 -7.51 6.22
CA PRO A 151 -18.63 -7.73 7.67
C PRO A 151 -18.55 -6.43 8.47
N LYS A 152 -17.87 -5.39 7.96
CA LYS A 152 -17.81 -4.07 8.60
C LYS A 152 -19.19 -3.42 8.70
N LEU A 153 -20.03 -3.60 7.68
CA LEU A 153 -21.41 -3.09 7.69
C LEU A 153 -22.33 -3.85 8.67
N LEU A 154 -21.94 -5.06 9.08
CA LEU A 154 -22.65 -5.84 10.11
C LEU A 154 -22.15 -5.53 11.52
N ASN A 155 -20.87 -5.16 11.64
CA ASN A 155 -20.23 -4.83 12.90
C ASN A 155 -19.20 -3.70 12.70
N ASP A 156 -19.54 -2.52 13.20
CA ASP A 156 -18.74 -1.30 13.11
C ASP A 156 -17.41 -1.38 13.90
N GLU A 157 -17.22 -2.37 14.77
CA GLU A 157 -15.97 -2.56 15.50
C GLU A 157 -14.87 -3.22 14.65
N ILE A 158 -15.21 -3.86 13.54
CA ILE A 158 -14.24 -4.54 12.68
C ILE A 158 -13.25 -3.54 12.08
N GLU A 159 -11.96 -3.82 12.17
CA GLU A 159 -10.94 -2.95 11.58
C GLU A 159 -10.92 -3.05 10.05
N THR A 160 -10.83 -1.89 9.40
CA THR A 160 -10.64 -1.76 7.96
C THR A 160 -9.46 -0.85 7.66
N GLY A 161 -8.88 -1.03 6.47
CA GLY A 161 -7.99 -0.03 5.89
C GLY A 161 -8.04 -0.04 4.38
N HIS A 162 -7.82 1.13 3.78
CA HIS A 162 -7.94 1.31 2.34
C HIS A 162 -6.71 0.73 1.61
N ILE A 163 -6.95 0.17 0.43
CA ILE A 163 -5.89 -0.41 -0.44
C ILE A 163 -5.55 0.48 -1.63
N ASN A 164 -6.13 1.67 -1.70
CA ASN A 164 -6.02 2.55 -2.86
C ASN A 164 -4.68 3.27 -2.96
N PHE A 165 -4.20 3.40 -4.19
CA PHE A 165 -3.10 4.28 -4.58
C PHE A 165 -3.66 5.63 -5.05
N TYR A 166 -3.02 6.74 -4.69
CA TYR A 166 -3.36 8.05 -5.27
C TYR A 166 -2.55 8.34 -6.54
N ASP A 167 -1.37 7.73 -6.68
CA ASP A 167 -0.49 7.85 -7.83
C ASP A 167 -0.03 6.48 -8.30
N ILE A 168 -0.55 6.04 -9.45
CA ILE A 168 -0.23 4.74 -10.03
C ILE A 168 1.18 4.67 -10.61
N ASN A 169 1.80 5.81 -10.93
CA ASN A 169 3.16 5.84 -11.49
C ASN A 169 4.21 5.65 -10.39
N ASN A 170 3.92 6.18 -9.19
CA ASN A 170 4.82 6.11 -8.05
C ASN A 170 4.39 5.08 -6.98
N PHE A 171 3.27 4.39 -7.20
CA PHE A 171 2.67 3.44 -6.24
C PHE A 171 2.49 4.04 -4.84
N SER A 172 2.11 5.30 -4.78
CA SER A 172 1.98 6.02 -3.52
C SER A 172 0.61 5.78 -2.89
N ILE A 173 0.61 5.30 -1.65
CA ILE A 173 -0.60 5.06 -0.84
C ILE A 173 -0.68 6.18 0.22
N PRO A 174 -1.77 6.97 0.28
CA PRO A 174 -2.01 7.89 1.38
C PRO A 174 -2.03 7.12 2.71
N ALA A 175 -1.38 7.63 3.77
CA ALA A 175 -1.42 6.94 5.06
C ALA A 175 -2.83 6.97 5.69
N GLU A 176 -3.59 8.03 5.40
CA GLU A 176 -4.95 8.26 5.86
C GLU A 176 -5.76 8.96 4.75
N LEU A 177 -7.04 8.65 4.69
CA LEU A 177 -8.05 9.28 3.83
C LEU A 177 -9.19 9.81 4.69
N ILE A 178 -9.65 11.02 4.39
CA ILE A 178 -10.88 11.55 4.98
C ILE A 178 -12.04 11.34 4.01
N SER A 179 -13.07 10.63 4.46
CA SER A 179 -14.36 10.52 3.75
C SER A 179 -15.46 11.04 4.65
N PHE A 180 -16.07 12.16 4.28
CA PHE A 180 -17.04 12.88 5.12
C PHE A 180 -16.47 13.17 6.52
N ASN A 181 -16.94 12.44 7.55
CA ASN A 181 -16.49 12.55 8.95
C ASN A 181 -15.70 11.31 9.43
N HIS A 182 -15.33 10.41 8.51
CA HIS A 182 -14.59 9.18 8.81
C HIS A 182 -13.15 9.29 8.31
N ILE A 183 -12.20 8.91 9.17
CA ILE A 183 -10.80 8.78 8.81
C ILE A 183 -10.52 7.30 8.59
N GLU A 184 -10.23 6.95 7.34
CA GLU A 184 -9.82 5.59 6.97
C GLU A 184 -8.30 5.56 6.81
N LYS A 185 -7.62 4.70 7.58
CA LYS A 185 -6.18 4.51 7.45
C LYS A 185 -5.85 3.57 6.31
N ALA A 186 -4.64 3.63 5.79
CA ALA A 186 -4.14 2.64 4.84
C ALA A 186 -4.14 1.25 5.47
N PHE A 187 -4.50 0.25 4.65
CA PHE A 187 -4.48 -1.16 5.06
C PHE A 187 -3.12 -1.57 5.64
N ALA A 188 -2.03 -1.17 5.00
CA ALA A 188 -0.67 -1.44 5.48
C ALA A 188 -0.41 -0.81 6.86
N VAL A 189 -0.88 0.42 7.09
CA VAL A 189 -0.73 1.10 8.39
C VAL A 189 -1.47 0.34 9.49
N GLN A 190 -2.70 -0.11 9.21
CA GLN A 190 -3.49 -0.89 10.16
C GLN A 190 -2.84 -2.23 10.53
N LEU A 191 -2.16 -2.88 9.58
CA LEU A 191 -1.43 -4.13 9.85
C LEU A 191 -0.20 -3.92 10.72
N THR A 192 0.46 -2.77 10.61
CA THR A 192 1.64 -2.44 11.42
C THR A 192 1.31 -1.96 12.83
N ASN A 193 0.10 -1.45 13.05
CA ASN A 193 -0.38 -1.06 14.38
C ASN A 193 -0.69 -2.30 15.23
N THR A 194 0.35 -2.86 15.83
CA THR A 194 0.18 -3.78 16.95
C THR A 194 0.18 -2.96 18.23
N GLN A 195 -1.00 -2.78 18.82
CA GLN A 195 -1.11 -2.47 20.25
C GLN A 195 -0.52 -3.61 21.07
#